data_AF-A0A3C0B7B9-F1
#
_entry.id   AF-A0A3C0B7B9-F1
#
_cell.length_a   1.000
_cell.length_b   1.000
_cell.length_c   1.000
_cell.angle_alpha   90.00
_cell.angle_beta   90.00
_cell.angle_gamma   90.00
#
_symmetry.space_group_name_H-M   'P 1'
#
loop_
_entity.id
_entity.type
_entity.pdbx_description
1 polymer ?
#
loop_
_entity_poly.entity_id
_entity_poly.type
_entity_poly.pdbx_seq_one_letter_code
_entity_poly.pdbx_strand_id
1 'polypeptide(L)' 'MKIPIIKLLAEIHSIDVLEAAEAAFYDEKSPDIEVPGDDEGEQLTHVIAALEILREIEQTQCAFNVALRNYTQRVRNSIS' A
#
# COMPACT_ATOMS: atom_id res chain seq x y z
N MET A 1 -6.75 8.53 0.02
CA MET A 1 -5.66 7.81 -0.67
C MET A 1 -4.77 8.76 -1.43
N LYS A 2 -3.47 8.78 -1.10
CA LYS A 2 -2.47 9.72 -1.58
C LYS A 2 -1.30 8.95 -2.21
N ILE A 3 -1.15 9.05 -3.53
CA ILE A 3 -0.10 8.36 -4.29
C ILE A 3 1.32 8.63 -3.76
N PRO A 4 1.69 9.86 -3.34
CA PRO A 4 3.03 10.10 -2.79
C PRO A 4 3.32 9.26 -1.53
N ILE A 5 2.33 9.04 -0.67
CA ILE A 5 2.49 8.25 0.55
C ILE A 5 2.59 6.76 0.22
N ILE A 6 1.75 6.26 -0.69
CA ILE A 6 1.84 4.86 -1.15
C ILE A 6 3.22 4.58 -1.73
N LYS A 7 3.73 5.51 -2.55
CA LYS A 7 5.07 5.40 -3.13
C LYS A 7 6.14 5.36 -2.04
N LEU A 8 6.06 6.27 -1.07
CA LEU A 8 6.97 6.29 0.07
C LEU A 8 6.97 4.94 0.80
N LEU A 9 5.81 4.44 1.20
CA LEU A 9 5.68 3.17 1.94
C LEU A 9 6.26 1.99 1.16
N ALA A 10 5.97 1.88 -0.13
CA ALA A 10 6.47 0.79 -0.97
C ALA A 10 7.98 0.89 -1.27
N GLU A 11 8.59 2.08 -1.17
CA GLU A 11 10.04 2.26 -1.36
C GLU A 11 10.84 1.99 -0.07
N ILE A 12 10.26 2.25 1.10
CA ILE A 12 10.98 2.19 2.39
C ILE A 12 10.71 0.91 3.20
N HIS A 13 9.59 0.22 2.95
CA HIS A 13 9.18 -0.97 3.70
C HIS A 13 9.09 -2.21 2.80
N SER A 14 9.36 -3.38 3.39
CA SER A 14 9.16 -4.67 2.74
C SER A 14 7.70 -5.14 2.83
N ILE A 15 7.37 -6.19 2.08
CA ILE A 15 6.06 -6.85 2.14
C ILE A 15 5.76 -7.28 3.59
N ASP A 16 6.68 -7.96 4.27
CA ASP A 16 6.44 -8.47 5.64
C ASP A 16 6.11 -7.34 6.63
N VAL A 17 6.79 -6.19 6.51
CA VAL A 17 6.57 -5.03 7.38
C VAL A 17 5.19 -4.42 7.14
N LEU A 18 4.78 -4.31 5.87
CA LEU A 18 3.48 -3.77 5.52
C LEU A 18 2.34 -4.75 5.85
N GLU A 19 2.57 -6.06 5.78
CA GLU A 19 1.60 -7.08 6.24
C GLU A 19 1.40 -7.01 7.76
N ALA A 20 2.47 -6.80 8.53
CA ALA A 20 2.38 -6.57 9.96
C ALA A 20 1.60 -5.29 10.29
N ALA A 21 1.80 -4.22 9.51
CA ALA A 21 1.06 -2.98 9.68
C ALA A 21 -0.43 -3.14 9.33
N GLU A 22 -0.74 -3.85 8.23
CA GLU A 22 -2.11 -4.20 7.85
C GLU A 22 -2.81 -5.00 8.96
N ALA A 23 -2.15 -6.01 9.50
CA ALA A 23 -2.67 -6.82 10.60
C ALA A 23 -2.91 -5.99 11.88
N ALA A 24 -2.01 -5.05 12.20
CA ALA A 24 -2.18 -4.17 13.35
C ALA A 24 -3.46 -3.31 13.21
N PHE A 25 -3.71 -2.72 12.04
CA PHE A 25 -4.94 -1.97 11.79
C PHE A 25 -6.20 -2.83 11.94
N TYR A 26 -6.20 -4.07 11.42
CA TYR A 26 -7.34 -4.98 11.59
C TYR A 26 -7.58 -5.40 13.04
N ASP A 27 -6.53 -5.44 13.85
CA ASP A 27 -6.57 -5.73 15.29
C ASP A 27 -6.92 -4.49 16.15
N GLU A 28 -7.24 -3.35 15.54
CA GLU A 28 -7.45 -2.05 16.20
C GLU A 28 -6.23 -1.61 17.04
N LYS A 29 -5.02 -1.96 16.56
CA LYS A 29 -3.74 -1.59 17.16
C LYS A 29 -2.99 -0.60 16.27
N SER A 30 -2.10 0.17 16.88
CA SER A 30 -1.17 1.00 16.12
C SER A 30 -0.07 0.12 15.49
N PRO A 31 0.24 0.29 14.19
CA PRO A 31 1.37 -0.39 13.57
C PRO A 31 2.71 0.11 14.12
N ASP A 32 3.75 -0.72 14.04
CA ASP A 32 5.11 -0.36 14.48
C ASP A 32 5.81 0.64 13.54
N ILE A 33 5.21 0.91 12.37
CA ILE A 33 5.69 1.88 11.39
C ILE A 33 4.81 3.12 11.37
N GLU A 34 5.41 4.27 11.06
CA GLU A 34 4.63 5.49 10.80
C GLU A 34 3.93 5.36 9.44
N VAL A 35 2.60 5.42 9.45
CA VAL A 35 1.79 5.42 8.23
C VAL A 35 1.11 6.79 8.12
N PRO A 36 1.56 7.68 7.22
CA PRO A 36 0.92 8.97 7.03
C PRO A 36 -0.50 8.81 6.47
N GLY A 37 -1.44 9.57 7.00
CA GLY A 37 -2.84 9.60 6.56
C GLY A 37 -3.68 10.50 7.46
N ASP A 38 -4.79 11.02 6.93
CA ASP A 38 -5.67 11.93 7.68
C ASP A 38 -6.50 11.19 8.75
N ASP A 39 -6.76 9.90 8.54
CA ASP A 39 -7.47 8.99 9.45
C ASP A 39 -6.97 7.55 9.26
N GLU A 40 -7.34 6.65 10.18
CA GLU A 40 -6.94 5.24 10.18
C GLU A 40 -7.38 4.49 8.91
N GLY A 41 -8.55 4.82 8.37
CA GLY A 41 -9.03 4.23 7.13
C GLY A 41 -8.17 4.63 5.93
N GLU A 42 -7.74 5.90 5.87
CA GLU A 42 -6.78 6.36 4.88
C GLU A 42 -5.41 5.69 5.06
N GLN A 43 -4.93 5.55 6.30
CA GLN A 43 -3.66 4.88 6.61
C GLN A 43 -3.67 3.42 6.15
N LEU A 44 -4.72 2.66 6.51
CA LEU A 44 -4.91 1.29 6.07
C LEU A 44 -4.97 1.20 4.54
N THR A 45 -5.69 2.12 3.89
CA THR A 45 -5.73 2.18 2.42
C THR A 45 -4.33 2.36 1.81
N HIS A 46 -3.47 3.19 2.41
CA HIS A 46 -2.10 3.37 1.93
C HIS A 46 -1.25 2.11 2.08
N VAL A 47 -1.38 1.38 3.20
CA VAL A 47 -0.65 0.13 3.43
C VAL A 47 -1.08 -0.94 2.43
N ILE A 48 -2.39 -1.15 2.25
CA ILE A 48 -2.93 -2.14 1.31
C ILE A 48 -2.45 -1.83 -0.12
N ALA A 49 -2.50 -0.55 -0.52
CA ALA A 49 -2.04 -0.13 -1.83
C ALA A 49 -0.54 -0.43 -2.05
N ALA A 50 0.30 -0.13 -1.06
CA ALA A 50 1.72 -0.40 -1.11
C ALA A 50 2.01 -1.92 -1.20
N LEU A 51 1.28 -2.73 -0.42
CA LEU A 51 1.35 -4.19 -0.47
C LEU A 51 0.99 -4.75 -1.85
N GLU A 52 -0.13 -4.31 -2.43
CA GLU A 52 -0.55 -4.78 -3.76
C GLU A 52 0.50 -4.47 -4.83
N ILE A 53 1.11 -3.29 -4.78
CA ILE A 53 2.18 -2.89 -5.71
C ILE A 53 3.40 -3.79 -5.55
N LEU A 54 3.86 -4.01 -4.31
CA LEU A 54 5.04 -4.85 -4.05
C LEU A 54 4.80 -6.32 -4.43
N ARG A 55 3.62 -6.87 -4.12
CA ARG A 55 3.22 -8.22 -4.52
C ARG A 55 3.16 -8.37 -6.04
N GLU A 56 2.66 -7.36 -6.75
CA GLU A 56 2.64 -7.39 -8.22
C GLU A 56 4.06 -7.38 -8.79
N ILE A 57 4.97 -6.57 -8.23
CA ILE A 57 6.39 -6.56 -8.63
C ILE A 57 7.01 -7.93 -8.39
N GLU A 58 6.79 -8.56 -7.24
CA GLU A 58 7.32 -9.89 -6.94
C GLU A 58 6.76 -10.97 -7.88
N GLN A 59 5.46 -10.95 -8.16
CA GLN A 59 4.79 -11.96 -9.00
C GLN A 59 5.11 -11.81 -10.49
N THR A 60 5.23 -10.58 -10.99
CA THR A 60 5.35 -10.29 -12.42
C THR A 60 6.75 -9.87 -12.84
N GLN A 61 7.62 -9.55 -11.88
CA GLN A 61 8.95 -8.98 -12.09
C GLN A 61 8.91 -7.67 -12.91
N CYS A 62 7.78 -6.95 -12.89
CA CYS A 62 7.64 -5.67 -13.57
C CYS A 62 8.30 -4.52 -12.79
N ALA A 63 8.58 -3.42 -13.48
CA ALA A 63 9.13 -2.23 -12.83
C ALA A 63 8.08 -1.56 -11.92
N PHE A 64 8.53 -0.92 -10.85
CA PHE A 64 7.68 -0.22 -9.88
C PHE A 64 6.65 0.73 -10.53
N ASN A 65 7.08 1.54 -11.50
CA ASN A 65 6.19 2.47 -12.20
C ASN A 65 5.08 1.77 -13.00
N VAL A 66 5.32 0.53 -13.45
CA VAL A 66 4.33 -0.30 -14.14
C VAL A 66 3.29 -0.80 -13.12
N ALA A 67 3.73 -1.40 -12.01
CA ALA A 67 2.84 -1.87 -10.95
C ALA A 67 1.99 -0.72 -10.35
N LEU A 68 2.59 0.44 -10.07
CA LEU A 68 1.85 1.62 -9.58
C LEU A 68 0.78 2.08 -10.59
N ARG A 69 1.12 2.09 -11.88
CA ARG A 69 0.18 2.44 -12.94
C ARG A 69 -0.94 1.40 -13.08
N ASN A 70 -0.65 0.12 -12.90
CA ASN A 70 -1.65 -0.94 -12.95
C ASN A 70 -2.62 -0.86 -11.76
N TYR A 71 -2.09 -0.69 -10.55
CA TYR A 71 -2.88 -0.45 -9.35
C TYR A 71 -3.82 0.75 -9.50
N THR A 72 -3.30 1.91 -9.92
CA THR A 72 -4.12 3.13 -10.06
C THR A 72 -5.19 3.01 -11.14
N GLN A 73 -4.95 2.26 -12.22
CA GLN A 73 -5.96 1.93 -13.21
C GLN A 73 -7.04 0.99 -12.64
N ARG A 74 -6.65 -0.04 -11.90
CA ARG A 74 -7.59 -0.98 -11.25
C ARG A 74 -8.54 -0.24 -10.31
N VAL A 75 -8.01 0.60 -9.43
CA VAL A 75 -8.82 1.42 -8.50
C VAL A 75 -9.76 2.36 -9.25
N ARG A 76 -9.30 3.03 -10.31
CA ARG A 76 -10.18 3.92 -11.10
C ARG A 76 -11.35 3.15 -11.73
N ASN A 77 -11.07 1.97 -12.26
CA ASN A 77 -12.06 1.14 -12.94
C ASN A 77 -13.03 0.45 -11.97
N SER A 78 -12.64 0.23 -10.71
CA SER A 78 -13.50 -0.42 -9.70
C SER A 78 -14.56 0.50 -9.09
N ILE A 79 -14.51 1.80 -9.36
CA ILE A 79 -15.44 2.81 -8.83
C ILE A 79 -16.26 3.44 -9.98
N SER A 80 -16.16 2.90 -11.19
CA SER A 80 -16.91 3.34 -12.38
C SER A 80 -18.21 2.58 -12.57
#